data_AF-A0A8H6QKY4-F1
#
_entry.id   AF-A0A8H6QKY4-F1
#
_cell.length_a   1.000
_cell.length_b   1.000
_cell.length_c   1.000
_cell.angle_alpha   90.00
_cell.angle_beta   90.00
_cell.angle_gamma   90.00
#
_symmetry.space_group_name_H-M   'P 1'
#
loop_
_entity.id
_entity.type
_entity.pdbx_description
1 polymer ?
#
loop_
_entity_poly.entity_id
_entity_poly.type
_entity_poly.pdbx_seq_one_letter_code
_entity_poly.pdbx_strand_id
1 'polypeptide(L)'
;MGRGFLEEARAAGRRVFVWTVNEPSLMRWSIERRVDGIITDDPGRCRAMVLDAVKGASSLAVRDDERVTVAQRAQAWAMSLLVVMFAWLFRRKFLYALEKRNKSE
;
A
#
# COMPACT_ATOMS: atom_id res chain seq x y z
N MET A 1 12.88 8.25 -4.68
CA MET A 1 13.45 7.63 -5.90
C MET A 1 12.35 6.74 -6.49
N GLY A 2 12.06 6.80 -7.80
CA GLY A 2 11.07 5.90 -8.42
C GLY A 2 9.89 6.54 -9.17
N ARG A 3 9.75 7.87 -9.24
CA ARG A 3 8.62 8.53 -9.93
C ARG A 3 8.71 8.53 -11.47
N GLY A 4 9.70 7.85 -12.07
CA GLY A 4 9.93 7.86 -13.51
C GLY A 4 10.44 6.56 -14.11
N PHE A 5 10.54 5.47 -13.35
CA PHE A 5 11.16 4.22 -13.81
C PHE A 5 10.56 3.71 -15.13
N LEU A 6 9.22 3.73 -15.26
CA LEU A 6 8.55 3.28 -16.48
C LEU A 6 8.86 4.17 -17.69
N GLU A 7 9.00 5.48 -17.47
CA GLU A 7 9.35 6.42 -18.54
C GLU A 7 10.82 6.25 -18.96
N GLU A 8 11.73 6.07 -18.01
CA GLU A 8 13.14 5.80 -18.28
C GLU A 8 13.33 4.48 -19.01
N ALA A 9 12.64 3.42 -18.58
CA ALA A 9 12.68 2.12 -19.26
C ALA A 9 12.15 2.22 -20.69
N ARG A 10 11.03 2.94 -20.89
CA ARG A 10 10.46 3.18 -22.22
C ARG A 10 11.38 4.01 -23.11
N ALA A 11 11.98 5.07 -22.58
CA ALA A 11 12.95 5.89 -23.30
C ALA A 11 14.20 5.10 -23.70
N ALA A 12 14.58 4.10 -22.89
CA ALA A 12 15.65 3.16 -23.21
C ALA A 12 15.22 1.98 -24.10
N GLY A 13 13.98 1.95 -24.60
CA GLY A 13 13.44 0.86 -25.43
C GLY A 13 13.31 -0.48 -24.70
N ARG A 14 13.23 -0.47 -23.37
CA ARG A 14 13.13 -1.67 -22.53
C ARG A 14 11.68 -1.99 -22.22
N ARG A 15 11.33 -3.27 -22.36
CA ARG A 15 10.04 -3.80 -21.90
C ARG A 15 10.05 -4.06 -20.40
N VAL A 16 8.94 -3.77 -19.73
CA VAL A 16 8.75 -3.94 -18.29
C VAL A 16 7.61 -4.92 -18.03
N PHE A 17 7.96 -6.01 -17.33
CA PHE A 17 7.01 -7.02 -16.87
C PHE A 17 6.91 -6.96 -15.34
N VAL A 18 5.70 -6.97 -14.80
CA VAL A 18 5.45 -6.93 -13.35
C VAL A 18 5.10 -8.32 -12.80
N TRP A 19 5.61 -8.65 -11.61
CA TRP A 19 5.49 -9.95 -10.95
C TRP A 19 5.36 -9.77 -9.42
N THR A 20 4.61 -10.59 -8.67
CA THR A 20 3.38 -11.29 -9.06
C THR A 20 2.23 -10.34 -8.75
N VAL A 21 1.32 -10.11 -9.69
CA VAL A 21 0.21 -9.18 -9.49
C VAL A 21 -1.08 -9.96 -9.37
N ASN A 22 -1.50 -10.24 -8.14
CA ASN A 22 -2.73 -10.99 -7.85
C ASN A 22 -3.88 -10.08 -7.38
N GLU A 23 -3.57 -8.89 -6.86
CA GLU A 23 -4.57 -7.95 -6.37
C GLU A 23 -5.22 -7.15 -7.53
N PRO A 24 -6.57 -7.05 -7.59
CA PRO A 24 -7.26 -6.30 -8.64
C PRO A 24 -6.85 -4.82 -8.72
N SER A 25 -6.56 -4.19 -7.57
CA SER A 25 -6.07 -2.81 -7.52
C SER A 25 -4.72 -2.65 -8.21
N LEU A 26 -3.80 -3.60 -8.00
CA LEU A 26 -2.50 -3.63 -8.67
C LEU A 26 -2.63 -4.00 -10.15
N MET A 27 -3.51 -4.94 -10.51
CA MET A 27 -3.80 -5.24 -11.92
C MET A 27 -4.28 -3.99 -12.66
N ARG A 28 -5.21 -3.23 -12.06
CA ARG A 28 -5.72 -1.98 -12.62
C ARG A 28 -4.61 -0.94 -12.76
N TRP A 29 -3.81 -0.74 -11.71
CA TRP A 29 -2.66 0.16 -11.73
C TRP A 29 -1.68 -0.17 -12.87
N SER A 30 -1.42 -1.46 -13.10
CA SER A 30 -0.53 -1.96 -14.16
C SER A 30 -1.10 -1.72 -15.55
N ILE A 31 -2.40 -1.96 -15.74
CA ILE A 31 -3.11 -1.68 -17.00
C ILE A 31 -3.09 -0.19 -17.30
N GLU A 32 -3.41 0.66 -16.32
CA GLU A 32 -3.41 2.13 -16.44
C GLU A 32 -2.04 2.68 -16.83
N ARG A 33 -0.97 2.10 -16.25
CA ARG A 33 0.42 2.48 -16.55
C ARG A 33 0.99 1.86 -17.82
N ARG A 34 0.21 1.03 -18.51
CA ARG A 34 0.58 0.38 -19.77
C ARG A 34 1.93 -0.34 -19.67
N VAL A 35 2.09 -1.14 -18.62
CA VAL A 35 3.23 -2.08 -18.53
C VAL A 35 3.13 -3.11 -19.65
N ASP A 36 4.27 -3.65 -20.09
CA ASP A 36 4.30 -4.56 -21.24
C ASP A 36 3.76 -5.96 -20.93
N GLY A 37 3.72 -6.34 -19.66
CA GLY A 37 3.06 -7.57 -19.24
C GLY A 37 2.86 -7.68 -17.75
N ILE A 38 1.80 -8.39 -17.37
CA ILE A 38 1.44 -8.71 -16.00
C ILE A 38 1.61 -10.20 -15.81
N ILE A 39 2.39 -10.60 -14.81
CA ILE A 39 2.53 -12.00 -14.43
C ILE A 39 1.74 -12.24 -13.14
N THR A 40 0.78 -13.15 -13.22
CA THR A 40 -0.26 -13.38 -12.21
C THR A 40 -0.65 -14.86 -12.16
N ASP A 41 -1.11 -15.29 -10.99
CA ASP A 41 -1.68 -16.62 -10.80
C ASP A 41 -3.14 -16.71 -11.28
N ASP A 42 -3.80 -15.56 -11.54
CA ASP A 42 -5.17 -15.47 -12.07
C ASP A 42 -5.21 -14.77 -13.45
N PRO A 43 -4.75 -15.45 -14.52
CA PRO A 43 -4.73 -14.87 -15.86
C PRO A 43 -6.14 -14.62 -16.42
N GLY A 44 -7.15 -15.36 -15.95
CA GLY A 44 -8.55 -15.21 -16.36
C GLY A 44 -9.11 -13.85 -15.94
N ARG A 45 -8.92 -13.49 -14.66
CA ARG A 45 -9.31 -12.19 -14.12
C ARG A 45 -8.54 -11.05 -14.79
N CYS A 46 -7.22 -11.18 -14.93
CA CYS A 46 -6.41 -10.15 -15.58
C CYS A 46 -6.89 -9.89 -17.02
N ARG A 47 -7.19 -10.96 -17.78
CA ARG A 47 -7.74 -10.83 -19.14
C ARG A 47 -9.09 -10.13 -19.16
N ALA A 48 -9.99 -10.46 -18.22
CA ALA A 48 -11.29 -9.81 -18.12
C ALA A 48 -11.15 -8.30 -17.87
N MET A 49 -10.25 -7.89 -16.97
CA MET A 49 -9.97 -6.49 -16.67
C MET A 49 -9.38 -5.72 -17.86
N VAL A 50 -8.48 -6.35 -18.62
CA VAL A 50 -7.92 -5.74 -19.85
C VAL A 50 -9.01 -5.55 -20.91
N LEU A 51 -9.87 -6.54 -21.12
CA LEU A 51 -10.96 -6.44 -22.09
C LEU A 51 -11.98 -5.36 -21.70
N ASP A 52 -12.29 -5.25 -20.41
CA ASP A 52 -13.15 -4.20 -19.88
C ASP A 52 -12.55 -2.80 -20.15
N ALA A 53 -11.25 -2.63 -19.86
CA ALA A 53 -10.54 -1.38 -20.13
C ALA A 53 -10.51 -1.00 -21.63
N VAL A 54 -10.40 -1.99 -22.54
CA VAL A 54 -10.37 -1.76 -24.00
C VAL A 54 -11.75 -1.43 -24.58
N LYS A 55 -12.83 -2.01 -24.03
CA LYS A 55 -14.19 -1.84 -24.57
C LYS A 55 -14.79 -0.45 -24.35
N GLY A 56 -14.16 0.41 -23.55
CA GLY A 56 -14.51 1.82 -23.51
C GLY A 56 -15.91 2.13 -22.99
N ALA A 57 -16.31 1.51 -21.86
CA ALA A 57 -17.31 2.14 -21.02
C ALA A 57 -16.66 3.34 -20.33
N SER A 58 -17.08 4.54 -20.73
CA SER A 58 -16.77 5.82 -20.07
C SER A 58 -17.17 5.76 -18.60
N SER A 59 -16.25 5.25 -17.75
CA SER A 59 -16.13 5.38 -16.30
C SER A 59 -15.24 4.20 -15.84
N LEU A 60 -13.97 4.31 -15.46
CA LEU A 60 -13.46 4.91 -14.21
C LEU A 60 -14.46 5.11 -13.02
N ALA A 61 -15.73 4.75 -13.16
CA ALA A 61 -16.65 4.47 -12.07
C ALA A 61 -16.57 2.95 -11.96
N VAL A 62 -15.72 2.46 -11.08
CA VAL A 62 -15.99 2.60 -9.67
C VAL A 62 -14.77 3.16 -8.93
N ARG A 63 -14.88 4.41 -8.46
CA ARG A 63 -14.15 4.94 -7.28
C ARG A 63 -14.70 4.28 -6.01
N ASP A 64 -14.50 2.98 -5.89
CA ASP A 64 -14.83 2.13 -4.74
C ASP A 64 -13.96 0.89 -5.01
N ASP A 65 -12.76 0.78 -4.48
CA ASP A 65 -12.59 0.44 -3.07
C ASP A 65 -11.14 0.72 -2.65
N GLU A 66 -10.79 2.00 -2.56
CA GLU A 66 -9.84 2.44 -1.55
C GLU A 66 -10.58 3.33 -0.55
N ARG A 67 -11.80 2.92 -0.18
CA ARG A 67 -12.24 3.26 1.17
C ARG A 67 -11.31 2.45 2.03
N VAL A 68 -10.29 3.09 2.57
CA VAL A 68 -9.61 2.56 3.76
C VAL A 68 -10.74 2.22 4.72
N THR A 69 -11.06 0.92 4.83
CA THR A 69 -12.23 0.45 5.57
C THR A 69 -12.14 1.13 6.92
N VAL A 70 -13.21 1.72 7.42
CA VAL A 70 -13.19 2.47 8.69
C VAL A 70 -12.52 1.63 9.80
N ALA A 71 -12.64 0.29 9.70
CA ALA A 71 -11.91 -0.70 10.48
C ALA A 71 -10.37 -0.61 10.39
N GLN A 72 -9.78 -0.48 9.20
CA GLN A 72 -8.32 -0.35 9.01
C GLN A 72 -7.80 1.00 9.55
N ARG A 73 -8.59 2.08 9.42
CA ARG A 73 -8.28 3.37 10.08
C ARG A 73 -8.35 3.21 11.59
N ALA A 74 -9.40 2.58 12.11
CA ALA A 74 -9.56 2.33 13.55
C ALA A 74 -8.41 1.49 14.11
N GLN A 75 -7.92 0.50 13.36
CA GLN A 75 -6.75 -0.28 13.75
C GLN A 75 -5.48 0.58 13.81
N ALA A 76 -5.25 1.46 12.83
CA ALA A 76 -4.12 2.39 12.88
C ALA A 76 -4.21 3.32 14.11
N TRP A 77 -5.40 3.88 14.39
CA TRP A 77 -5.64 4.68 15.60
C TRP A 77 -5.43 3.88 16.88
N ALA A 78 -5.90 2.62 16.93
CA ALA A 78 -5.69 1.73 18.08
C ALA A 78 -4.22 1.41 18.29
N MET A 79 -3.46 1.16 17.22
CA MET A 79 -2.01 0.95 17.30
C MET A 79 -1.29 2.23 17.78
N SER A 80 -1.65 3.40 17.25
CA SER A 80 -1.08 4.68 17.72
C SER A 80 -1.39 4.94 19.20
N LEU A 81 -2.63 4.68 19.65
CA LEU A 81 -3.02 4.79 21.05
C LEU A 81 -2.25 3.81 21.93
N LEU A 82 -2.09 2.56 21.47
CA LEU A 82 -1.33 1.54 22.19
C LEU A 82 0.13 1.96 22.34
N VAL A 83 0.78 2.44 21.27
CA VAL A 83 2.17 2.92 21.32
C VAL A 83 2.33 4.09 22.29
N VAL A 84 1.45 5.08 22.25
CA VAL A 84 1.49 6.23 23.17
C VAL A 84 1.24 5.79 24.61
N MET A 85 0.26 4.92 24.83
CA MET A 85 -0.06 4.36 26.16
C MET A 85 1.12 3.57 26.73
N PHE A 86 1.72 2.68 25.95
CA PHE A 86 2.89 1.90 26.36
C PHE A 86 4.10 2.81 26.63
N ALA A 87 4.37 3.81 25.78
CA ALA A 87 5.44 4.77 26.01
C ALA A 87 5.22 5.56 27.31
N TRP A 88 3.97 5.97 27.60
CA TRP A 88 3.62 6.65 28.84
C TRP A 88 3.78 5.75 30.08
N LEU A 89 3.28 4.51 30.02
CA LEU A 89 3.44 3.53 31.11
C LEU A 89 4.91 3.19 31.35
N PHE A 90 5.69 3.01 30.28
CA PHE A 90 7.11 2.75 30.36
C PHE A 90 7.85 3.91 31.02
N ARG A 91 7.56 5.16 30.59
CA ARG A 91 8.12 6.36 31.21
C ARG A 91 7.74 6.47 32.70
N ARG A 92 6.47 6.25 33.05
CA ARG A 92 6.01 6.34 34.43
C ARG A 92 6.61 5.26 35.33
N LYS A 93 6.76 4.02 34.84
CA LYS A 93 7.24 2.89 35.65
C LYS A 93 8.76 2.83 35.74
N PHE A 94 9.47 3.07 34.63
CA PHE A 94 10.93 2.89 34.57
C PHE A 94 11.72 4.18 34.76
N LEU A 95 11.32 5.30 34.13
CA LEU A 95 12.07 6.56 34.29
C LEU A 95 11.85 7.21 35.67
N TYR A 96 10.63 7.14 36.23
CA TYR A 96 10.38 7.62 37.61
C TYR A 96 11.13 6.80 38.68
N ALA A 97 11.29 5.50 38.45
CA ALA A 97 12.03 4.62 39.37
C ALA A 97 13.54 4.91 39.35
N LEU A 98 14.09 5.27 38.18
CA LEU A 98 15.50 5.69 38.05
C LEU A 98 15.75 7.06 38.72
N GLU A 99 14.86 8.02 38.51
CA GLU A 99 14.98 9.36 39.09
C GLU A 99 14.86 9.35 40.61
N LYS A 100 13.98 8.51 41.17
CA LYS A 100 13.87 8.30 42.62
C LYS A 100 15.12 7.63 43.21
N ARG A 101 15.73 6.68 42.50
CA ARG A 101 16.93 5.96 42.97
C ARG A 101 18.18 6.85 42.93
N ASN A 102 18.30 7.73 41.93
CA ASN A 102 19.41 8.68 41.77
C ASN A 102 19.36 9.87 42.75
N LYS A 103 18.20 10.11 43.39
CA LYS A 103 18.01 11.18 44.40
C LYS A 103 18.13 10.67 45.85
N SER A 104 18.29 9.36 46.02
CA SER A 104 18.46 8.70 47.33
C SER A 104 19.89 8.21 47.59
N GLU A 105 20.81 8.45 46.64
CA GLU A 105 22.27 8.39 46.81
C GLU A 105 22.80 9.81 46.99
#